data_AF-A0A7S1IHN1-F1
#
_entry.id   AF-A0A7S1IHN1-F1
#
_cell.length_a   1.000
_cell.length_b   1.000
_cell.length_c   1.000
_cell.angle_alpha   90.00
_cell.angle_beta   90.00
_cell.angle_gamma   90.00
#
_symmetry.space_group_name_H-M   'P 1'
#
loop_
_entity.id
_entity.type
_entity.pdbx_description
1 polymer ?
#
loop_
_entity_poly.entity_id
_entity_poly.type
_entity_poly.pdbx_seq_one_letter_code
_entity_poly.pdbx_strand_id
1 'polypeptide(L)'
;RAPLPMPSLGTGQGLPSAPELGPRARTPSPDPSLAPNASRLQWHLRVLELLNCIVQRLLPVLGLMGSHASGWCDLLLRLRPLLLGWVKLQFVDRLLEATTQPQRRISVALNRPLAQRASEDHEGPGSGYRRSLFWQLYSNLRYHDTVSMFRTDAKFFDVILLEEGAQDAGGCFRDIFNDLGAELMSPQLPLFVPSPNQVNNIGTVREWWVPNPAPRDPPMLDAYFFLGQLIGGVARCSEILVLSLPTRFWKFLTEESPSLEDLKGI
;
A
#
# COMPACT_ATOMS: atom_id res chain seq x y z
N ARG A 1 -54.62 53.88 -32.81
CA ARG A 1 -54.15 55.26 -33.09
C ARG A 1 -52.86 55.13 -33.90
N ALA A 2 -52.76 55.94 -34.95
CA ALA A 2 -51.83 55.88 -36.08
C ALA A 2 -50.36 56.19 -35.70
N PRO A 3 -49.41 56.14 -36.68
CA PRO A 3 -47.97 55.85 -36.52
C PRO A 3 -47.11 57.12 -36.33
N LEU A 4 -45.76 56.96 -36.36
CA LEU A 4 -44.67 57.85 -36.83
C LEU A 4 -43.38 57.66 -35.96
N PRO A 5 -42.18 58.14 -36.36
CA PRO A 5 -41.41 57.89 -37.59
C PRO A 5 -39.94 57.49 -37.28
N MET A 6 -39.18 57.11 -38.31
CA MET A 6 -37.72 56.90 -38.26
C MET A 6 -36.96 58.22 -38.09
N PRO A 7 -35.76 58.22 -37.46
CA PRO A 7 -34.73 59.19 -37.75
C PRO A 7 -33.42 58.56 -38.31
N SER A 8 -33.05 59.11 -39.47
CA SER A 8 -31.74 59.37 -40.09
C SER A 8 -30.44 58.71 -39.60
N LEU A 9 -29.67 58.25 -40.60
CA LEU A 9 -28.22 58.01 -40.56
C LEU A 9 -27.45 59.20 -39.97
N GLY A 10 -26.61 58.91 -38.99
CA GLY A 10 -25.49 59.75 -38.54
C GLY A 10 -24.18 59.00 -38.76
N THR A 11 -23.35 59.56 -39.62
CA THR A 11 -21.97 59.16 -39.97
C THR A 11 -21.01 59.16 -38.77
N GLY A 12 -20.18 58.11 -38.71
CA GLY A 12 -18.80 58.19 -38.25
C GLY A 12 -18.57 58.06 -36.74
N GLN A 13 -18.04 56.90 -36.32
CA GLN A 13 -16.75 56.79 -35.63
C GLN A 13 -16.41 55.31 -35.42
N GLY A 14 -15.18 54.94 -35.80
CA GLY A 14 -14.73 53.57 -35.92
C GLY A 14 -14.59 52.85 -34.59
N LEU A 15 -15.02 51.58 -34.58
CA LEU A 15 -14.56 50.60 -33.59
C LEU A 15 -13.13 50.15 -33.95
N PRO A 16 -12.23 50.00 -32.97
CA PRO A 16 -10.88 49.52 -33.22
C PRO A 16 -10.89 48.04 -33.62
N SER A 17 -10.25 47.74 -34.73
CA SER A 17 -9.97 46.40 -35.24
C SER A 17 -9.15 45.58 -34.24
N ALA A 18 -9.52 44.30 -34.10
CA ALA A 18 -8.82 43.31 -33.28
C ALA A 18 -7.33 43.22 -33.65
N PRO A 19 -6.42 42.99 -32.68
CA PRO A 19 -5.00 42.88 -32.96
C PRO A 19 -4.73 41.63 -33.80
N GLU A 20 -3.95 41.81 -34.86
CA GLU A 20 -3.47 40.74 -35.73
C GLU A 20 -2.72 39.68 -34.90
N LEU A 21 -3.17 38.42 -35.02
CA LEU A 21 -2.46 37.26 -34.50
C LEU A 21 -1.10 37.15 -35.21
N GLY A 22 -0.04 37.50 -34.50
CA GLY A 22 1.33 37.23 -34.92
C GLY A 22 1.57 35.73 -35.19
N PRO A 23 2.62 35.37 -35.95
CA PRO A 23 2.85 34.00 -36.39
C PRO A 23 2.94 33.07 -35.18
N ARG A 24 2.12 32.02 -35.16
CA ARG A 24 2.15 30.94 -34.17
C ARG A 24 3.60 30.56 -33.89
N ALA A 25 4.03 30.69 -32.64
CA ALA A 25 5.31 30.15 -32.20
C ALA A 25 5.39 28.69 -32.66
N ARG A 26 6.36 28.40 -33.55
CA ARG A 26 6.62 27.03 -33.98
C ARG A 26 6.91 26.23 -32.72
N THR A 27 6.12 25.19 -32.47
CA THR A 27 6.52 24.13 -31.53
C THR A 27 7.95 23.71 -31.91
N PRO A 28 8.90 23.64 -30.97
CA PRO A 28 10.25 23.22 -31.30
C PRO A 28 10.17 21.88 -32.02
N SER A 29 10.74 21.82 -33.22
CA SER A 29 10.82 20.57 -33.99
C SER A 29 11.52 19.53 -33.12
N PRO A 30 10.98 18.30 -33.03
CA PRO A 30 11.62 17.24 -32.25
C PRO A 30 13.06 17.06 -32.75
N ASP A 31 13.98 16.98 -31.80
CA ASP A 31 15.42 16.83 -32.07
C ASP A 31 15.65 15.63 -33.01
N PRO A 32 16.20 15.81 -34.21
CA PRO A 32 16.27 14.74 -35.23
C PRO A 32 17.15 13.55 -34.82
N SER A 33 17.93 13.69 -33.74
CA SER A 33 18.71 12.62 -33.09
C SER A 33 17.85 11.61 -32.32
N LEU A 34 16.62 11.97 -31.93
CA LEU A 34 15.66 11.10 -31.21
C LEU A 34 14.69 10.37 -32.15
N ALA A 35 14.47 10.88 -33.36
CA ALA A 35 13.56 10.31 -34.36
C ALA A 35 13.85 8.84 -34.76
N PRO A 36 15.11 8.39 -34.97
CA PRO A 36 15.38 6.98 -35.32
C PRO A 36 15.13 6.01 -34.15
N ASN A 37 15.08 6.51 -32.91
CA ASN A 37 14.79 5.71 -31.72
C ASN A 37 13.29 5.66 -31.38
N ALA A 38 12.51 6.64 -31.84
CA ALA A 38 11.08 6.72 -31.55
C ALA A 38 10.31 5.52 -32.12
N SER A 39 10.57 5.13 -33.37
CA SER A 39 9.95 3.95 -34.00
C SER A 39 10.34 2.64 -33.31
N ARG A 40 11.60 2.51 -32.89
CA ARG A 40 12.08 1.33 -32.15
C ARG A 40 11.45 1.22 -30.76
N LEU A 41 11.34 2.33 -30.03
CA LEU A 41 10.68 2.37 -28.73
C LEU A 41 9.18 2.05 -28.83
N GLN A 42 8.51 2.53 -29.88
CA GLN A 42 7.11 2.16 -30.16
C GLN A 42 6.95 0.65 -30.37
N TRP A 43 7.86 0.02 -31.12
CA TRP A 43 7.84 -1.44 -31.30
C TRP A 43 8.13 -2.19 -30.00
N HIS A 44 9.11 -1.75 -29.20
CA HIS A 44 9.39 -2.36 -27.90
C HIS A 44 8.19 -2.27 -26.96
N LEU A 45 7.54 -1.10 -26.89
CA LEU A 45 6.32 -0.91 -26.11
C LEU A 45 5.21 -1.82 -26.61
N ARG A 46 5.02 -1.92 -27.94
CA ARG A 46 3.99 -2.77 -28.52
C ARG A 46 4.21 -4.25 -28.20
N VAL A 47 5.45 -4.72 -28.23
CA VAL A 47 5.81 -6.09 -27.82
C VAL A 47 5.51 -6.31 -26.35
N LEU A 48 5.84 -5.36 -25.47
CA LEU A 48 5.52 -5.44 -24.04
C LEU A 48 4.01 -5.47 -23.80
N GLU A 49 3.23 -4.64 -24.49
CA GLU A 49 1.76 -4.65 -24.42
C GLU A 49 1.20 -6.01 -24.85
N LEU A 50 1.69 -6.57 -25.96
CA LEU A 50 1.25 -7.88 -26.45
C LEU A 50 1.57 -8.99 -25.45
N LEU A 51 2.79 -9.01 -24.89
CA LEU A 51 3.18 -9.94 -23.83
C LEU A 51 2.22 -9.85 -22.64
N ASN A 52 1.93 -8.63 -22.19
CA ASN A 52 1.06 -8.36 -21.05
C ASN A 52 -0.40 -8.80 -21.32
N CYS A 53 -0.92 -8.57 -22.52
CA CYS A 53 -2.22 -9.07 -22.96
C CYS A 53 -2.29 -10.61 -22.94
N ILE A 54 -1.23 -11.29 -23.39
CA ILE A 54 -1.16 -12.76 -23.37
C ILE A 54 -1.14 -13.25 -21.92
N VAL A 55 -0.27 -12.69 -21.09
CA VAL A 55 -0.11 -13.06 -19.69
C VAL A 55 -1.42 -12.87 -18.93
N GLN A 56 -2.14 -11.76 -19.14
CA GLN A 56 -3.44 -11.51 -18.51
C GLN A 56 -4.49 -12.59 -18.83
N ARG A 57 -4.45 -13.16 -20.04
CA ARG A 57 -5.36 -14.26 -20.45
C ARG A 57 -4.93 -15.61 -19.86
N LEU A 58 -3.64 -15.81 -19.65
CA LEU A 58 -3.09 -17.06 -19.13
C LEU A 58 -3.18 -17.14 -17.60
N LEU A 59 -3.09 -16.03 -16.87
CA LEU A 59 -3.05 -16.03 -15.40
C LEU A 59 -4.18 -16.81 -14.72
N PRO A 60 -5.46 -16.68 -15.13
CA PRO A 60 -6.55 -17.44 -14.50
C PRO A 60 -6.44 -18.97 -14.68
N VAL A 61 -5.72 -19.41 -15.71
CA VAL A 61 -5.53 -20.84 -16.03
C VAL A 61 -4.31 -21.41 -15.30
N LEU A 62 -3.39 -20.55 -14.88
CA LEU A 62 -2.20 -20.96 -14.16
C LEU A 62 -2.59 -21.26 -12.70
N GLY A 63 -2.35 -22.50 -12.29
CA GLY A 63 -2.47 -22.92 -10.89
C GLY A 63 -1.41 -22.23 -10.03
N LEU A 64 -1.67 -20.98 -9.63
CA LEU A 64 -0.77 -20.19 -8.79
C LEU A 64 -0.83 -20.62 -7.32
N MET A 65 -1.84 -21.39 -6.95
CA MET A 65 -2.02 -21.98 -5.62
C MET A 65 -1.47 -23.41 -5.63
N GLY A 66 -0.19 -23.59 -5.32
CA GLY A 66 0.41 -24.92 -5.22
C GLY A 66 1.89 -24.87 -4.83
N SER A 67 2.30 -25.79 -3.94
CA SER A 67 3.67 -25.90 -3.40
C SER A 67 4.73 -26.35 -4.42
N HIS A 68 4.34 -26.55 -5.67
CA HIS A 68 5.24 -26.79 -6.78
C HIS A 68 4.97 -25.70 -7.81
N ALA A 69 5.82 -24.68 -7.81
CA ALA A 69 5.90 -23.74 -8.92
C ALA A 69 6.09 -24.59 -10.19
N SER A 70 5.01 -24.74 -10.97
CA SER A 70 5.13 -25.28 -12.32
C SER A 70 6.16 -24.44 -13.06
N GLY A 71 6.86 -24.98 -14.07
CA GLY A 71 7.82 -24.20 -14.86
C GLY A 71 7.23 -22.90 -15.44
N TRP A 72 5.90 -22.82 -15.55
CA TRP A 72 5.15 -21.62 -15.91
C TRP A 72 5.13 -20.55 -14.81
N CYS A 73 4.98 -20.93 -13.54
CA CYS A 73 5.07 -20.00 -12.41
C CYS A 73 6.48 -19.40 -12.33
N ASP A 74 7.52 -20.22 -12.44
CA ASP A 74 8.91 -19.76 -12.46
C ASP A 74 9.18 -18.82 -13.65
N LEU A 75 8.66 -19.17 -14.83
CA LEU A 75 8.76 -18.33 -16.01
C LEU A 75 8.05 -16.98 -15.79
N LEU A 76 6.84 -16.98 -15.23
CA LEU A 76 6.12 -15.75 -14.91
C LEU A 76 6.88 -14.88 -13.91
N LEU A 77 7.46 -15.48 -12.86
CA LEU A 77 8.27 -14.77 -11.88
C LEU A 77 9.51 -14.15 -12.53
N ARG A 78 10.17 -14.84 -13.46
CA ARG A 78 11.28 -14.29 -14.25
C ARG A 78 10.86 -13.16 -15.20
N LEU A 79 9.64 -13.24 -15.73
CA LEU A 79 9.06 -12.20 -16.60
C LEU A 79 8.44 -11.04 -15.81
N ARG A 80 8.36 -11.12 -14.48
CA ARG A 80 7.78 -10.07 -13.60
C ARG A 80 8.28 -8.65 -13.91
N PRO A 81 9.56 -8.38 -14.24
CA PRO A 81 10.02 -7.04 -14.60
C PRO A 81 9.41 -6.49 -15.91
N LEU A 82 8.97 -7.38 -16.81
CA LEU A 82 8.34 -7.05 -18.09
C LEU A 82 6.82 -6.90 -17.98
N LEU A 83 6.24 -7.29 -16.84
CA LEU A 83 4.82 -7.17 -16.57
C LEU A 83 4.49 -5.76 -16.07
N LEU A 84 3.56 -5.11 -16.77
CA LEU A 84 3.04 -3.79 -16.44
C LEU A 84 2.29 -3.83 -15.12
N GLY A 85 2.41 -2.77 -14.33
CA GLY A 85 1.81 -2.69 -12.99
C GLY A 85 0.30 -2.94 -12.99
N TRP A 86 -0.43 -2.39 -13.97
CA TRP A 86 -1.87 -2.56 -14.08
C TRP A 86 -2.31 -4.02 -14.30
N VAL A 87 -1.53 -4.84 -15.02
CA VAL A 87 -1.83 -6.27 -15.20
C VAL A 87 -1.70 -7.01 -13.87
N LYS A 88 -0.66 -6.68 -13.09
CA LYS A 88 -0.44 -7.26 -11.76
C LYS A 88 -1.56 -6.88 -10.81
N LEU A 89 -1.90 -5.59 -10.75
CA LEU A 89 -2.94 -5.08 -9.87
C LEU A 89 -4.30 -5.67 -10.21
N GLN A 90 -4.71 -5.64 -11.48
CA GLN A 90 -5.98 -6.26 -11.91
C GLN A 90 -6.08 -7.75 -11.58
N PHE A 91 -4.96 -8.46 -11.63
CA PHE A 91 -4.95 -9.87 -11.24
C PHE A 91 -5.13 -10.03 -9.72
N VAL A 92 -4.39 -9.25 -8.92
CA VAL A 92 -4.52 -9.25 -7.47
C VAL A 92 -5.95 -8.88 -7.07
N ASP A 93 -6.53 -7.83 -7.63
CA ASP A 93 -7.90 -7.39 -7.35
C ASP A 93 -8.91 -8.53 -7.58
N ARG A 94 -8.84 -9.20 -8.75
CA ARG A 94 -9.70 -10.37 -9.04
C ARG A 94 -9.53 -11.51 -8.04
N LEU A 95 -8.29 -11.79 -7.61
CA LEU A 95 -8.05 -12.82 -6.60
C LEU A 95 -8.63 -12.44 -5.24
N LEU A 96 -8.45 -11.18 -4.84
CA LEU A 96 -9.00 -10.69 -3.58
C LEU A 96 -10.53 -10.77 -3.60
N GLU A 97 -11.18 -10.28 -4.66
CA GLU A 97 -12.62 -10.38 -4.90
C GLU A 97 -13.11 -11.84 -4.86
N ALA A 98 -12.46 -12.74 -5.60
CA ALA A 98 -12.86 -14.15 -5.68
C ALA A 98 -12.70 -14.90 -4.36
N THR A 99 -11.86 -14.40 -3.45
CA THR A 99 -11.59 -15.01 -2.14
C THR A 99 -12.16 -14.18 -0.98
N THR A 100 -13.01 -13.19 -1.28
CA THR A 100 -13.77 -12.43 -0.28
C THR A 100 -14.88 -13.31 0.28
N GLN A 101 -15.04 -13.25 1.60
CA GLN A 101 -16.02 -13.98 2.38
C GLN A 101 -16.86 -12.98 3.19
N PRO A 102 -18.20 -13.16 3.25
CA PRO A 102 -19.04 -12.35 4.12
C PRO A 102 -18.79 -12.76 5.56
N GLN A 103 -18.37 -11.81 6.40
CA GLN A 103 -18.09 -12.07 7.81
C GLN A 103 -18.89 -11.14 8.73
N ARG A 104 -19.33 -11.69 9.86
CA ARG A 104 -19.87 -10.90 10.97
C ARG A 104 -18.73 -10.19 11.69
N ARG A 105 -18.88 -8.88 11.86
CA ARG A 105 -17.96 -8.08 12.68
C ARG A 105 -18.12 -8.45 14.14
N ILE A 106 -16.99 -8.53 14.81
CA ILE A 106 -16.94 -8.58 16.28
C ILE A 106 -16.48 -7.23 16.79
N SER A 107 -16.94 -6.86 17.99
CA SER A 107 -16.47 -5.64 18.64
C SER A 107 -15.20 -5.93 19.42
N VAL A 108 -14.16 -5.13 19.19
CA VAL A 108 -12.87 -5.23 19.87
C VAL A 108 -12.71 -4.03 20.78
N ALA A 109 -12.53 -4.29 22.07
CA ALA A 109 -12.27 -3.26 23.07
C ALA A 109 -10.75 -3.01 23.18
N LEU A 110 -10.33 -1.78 22.92
CA LEU A 110 -8.94 -1.34 22.95
C LEU A 110 -8.78 -0.13 23.88
N ASN A 111 -7.66 -0.06 24.60
CA ASN A 111 -7.34 1.02 25.53
C ASN A 111 -6.02 1.67 25.10
N ARG A 112 -6.10 2.83 24.43
CA ARG A 112 -4.92 3.59 24.00
C ARG A 112 -4.18 4.25 25.17
N PRO A 113 -4.85 4.89 26.15
CA PRO A 113 -4.15 5.48 27.29
C PRO A 113 -3.28 4.47 28.04
N LEU A 114 -3.75 3.23 28.19
CA LEU A 114 -2.99 2.15 28.79
C LEU A 114 -1.73 1.81 27.99
N ALA A 115 -1.85 1.69 26.66
CA ALA A 115 -0.72 1.41 25.78
C ALA A 115 0.31 2.54 25.80
N GLN A 116 -0.16 3.80 25.79
CA GLN A 116 0.71 4.97 25.85
C GLN A 116 1.50 5.02 27.16
N ARG A 117 0.85 4.85 28.33
CA ARG A 117 1.55 4.78 29.62
C ARG A 117 2.56 3.64 29.66
N ALA A 118 2.21 2.49 29.10
CA ALA A 118 3.13 1.36 29.03
C ALA A 118 4.34 1.61 28.11
N SER A 119 4.24 2.54 27.16
CA SER A 119 5.38 2.96 26.32
C SER A 119 6.29 3.96 27.05
N GLU A 120 5.73 4.74 27.97
CA GLU A 120 6.43 5.72 28.80
C GLU A 120 7.14 5.05 30.00
N ASP A 121 6.65 3.89 30.45
CA ASP A 121 7.28 3.06 31.48
C ASP A 121 8.60 2.45 30.94
N HIS A 122 9.75 3.09 31.17
CA HIS A 122 11.06 2.65 30.70
C HIS A 122 11.67 1.53 31.58
N GLU A 123 10.97 0.41 31.74
CA GLU A 123 11.49 -0.79 32.43
C GLU A 123 12.38 -1.67 31.51
N GLY A 124 12.71 -1.17 30.31
CA GLY A 124 13.59 -1.81 29.33
C GLY A 124 12.88 -2.24 28.03
N PRO A 125 13.64 -2.69 27.01
CA PRO A 125 13.08 -3.07 25.71
C PRO A 125 12.11 -4.24 25.83
N GLY A 126 10.90 -4.05 25.30
CA GLY A 126 9.81 -5.00 25.43
C GLY A 126 9.18 -5.06 26.83
N SER A 127 9.52 -4.17 27.76
CA SER A 127 8.77 -4.07 29.01
C SER A 127 7.35 -3.58 28.72
N GLY A 128 6.35 -4.14 29.41
CA GLY A 128 4.96 -3.74 29.20
C GLY A 128 4.35 -4.09 27.83
N TYR A 129 5.00 -4.89 26.97
CA TYR A 129 4.47 -5.25 25.64
C TYR A 129 3.04 -5.82 25.67
N ARG A 130 2.64 -6.46 26.78
CA ARG A 130 1.29 -7.02 26.95
C ARG A 130 0.19 -5.95 27.04
N ARG A 131 0.57 -4.71 27.34
CA ARG A 131 -0.31 -3.54 27.39
C ARG A 131 -0.36 -2.78 26.06
N SER A 132 0.50 -3.12 25.10
CA SER A 132 0.53 -2.52 23.76
C SER A 132 -0.82 -2.71 23.04
N LEU A 133 -1.21 -1.76 22.18
CA LEU A 133 -2.43 -1.85 21.37
C LEU A 133 -2.41 -3.09 20.47
N PHE A 134 -1.27 -3.41 19.89
CA PHE A 134 -1.08 -4.62 19.09
C PHE A 134 -1.37 -5.86 19.91
N TRP A 135 -0.83 -5.94 21.14
CA TRP A 135 -1.06 -7.10 21.98
C TRP A 135 -2.50 -7.18 22.49
N GLN A 136 -3.12 -6.04 22.80
CA GLN A 136 -4.55 -5.97 23.12
C GLN A 136 -5.38 -6.52 21.97
N LEU A 137 -5.12 -6.08 20.74
CA LEU A 137 -5.79 -6.56 19.54
C LEU A 137 -5.57 -8.05 19.32
N TYR A 138 -4.32 -8.51 19.36
CA TYR A 138 -3.96 -9.93 19.24
C TYR A 138 -4.68 -10.77 20.30
N SER A 139 -4.70 -10.34 21.56
CA SER A 139 -5.33 -11.08 22.66
C SER A 139 -6.84 -11.19 22.52
N ASN A 140 -7.49 -10.15 21.98
CA ASN A 140 -8.92 -10.18 21.68
C ASN A 140 -9.24 -11.13 20.52
N LEU A 141 -8.34 -11.23 19.53
CA LEU A 141 -8.61 -11.95 18.28
C LEU A 141 -8.04 -13.37 18.21
N ARG A 142 -7.07 -13.74 19.07
CA ARG A 142 -6.33 -15.02 18.96
C ARG A 142 -7.16 -16.30 19.03
N TYR A 143 -8.35 -16.22 19.63
CA TYR A 143 -9.27 -17.37 19.75
C TYR A 143 -10.34 -17.39 18.65
N HIS A 144 -10.34 -16.41 17.77
CA HIS A 144 -11.22 -16.35 16.61
C HIS A 144 -10.51 -16.89 15.37
N ASP A 145 -11.30 -17.33 14.39
CA ASP A 145 -10.79 -17.64 13.06
C ASP A 145 -10.45 -16.34 12.30
N THR A 146 -9.26 -15.80 12.60
CA THR A 146 -8.71 -14.59 11.96
C THR A 146 -8.51 -14.77 10.47
N VAL A 147 -8.28 -16.00 9.99
CA VAL A 147 -8.08 -16.28 8.56
C VAL A 147 -9.37 -16.03 7.79
N SER A 148 -10.51 -16.54 8.25
CA SER A 148 -11.80 -16.21 7.63
C SER A 148 -12.18 -14.76 7.90
N MET A 149 -11.91 -14.24 9.10
CA MET A 149 -12.30 -12.89 9.50
C MET A 149 -11.69 -11.80 8.65
N PHE A 150 -10.41 -11.93 8.29
CA PHE A 150 -9.70 -10.93 7.49
C PHE A 150 -9.90 -11.12 5.98
N ARG A 151 -10.63 -12.16 5.55
CA ARG A 151 -10.98 -12.38 4.14
C ARG A 151 -12.15 -11.52 3.69
N THR A 152 -12.14 -10.23 3.98
CA THR A 152 -13.20 -9.29 3.58
C THR A 152 -12.61 -8.00 3.02
N ASP A 153 -13.33 -7.36 2.10
CA ASP A 153 -13.05 -6.03 1.54
C ASP A 153 -13.63 -4.89 2.39
N ALA A 154 -14.37 -5.23 3.44
CA ALA A 154 -14.93 -4.28 4.39
C ALA A 154 -14.16 -4.31 5.72
N LYS A 155 -14.60 -3.47 6.68
CA LYS A 155 -14.12 -3.55 8.06
C LYS A 155 -14.40 -4.93 8.64
N PHE A 156 -13.40 -5.53 9.28
CA PHE A 156 -13.46 -6.89 9.84
C PHE A 156 -13.74 -6.92 11.36
N PHE A 157 -13.62 -5.79 12.07
CA PHE A 157 -14.09 -5.61 13.44
C PHE A 157 -14.57 -4.18 13.67
N ASP A 158 -15.41 -3.99 14.69
CA ASP A 158 -15.81 -2.67 15.18
C ASP A 158 -14.94 -2.30 16.40
N VAL A 159 -14.45 -1.06 16.46
CA VAL A 159 -13.57 -0.60 17.54
C VAL A 159 -14.39 0.04 18.66
N ILE A 160 -14.12 -0.37 19.90
CA ILE A 160 -14.57 0.28 21.12
C ILE A 160 -13.33 0.79 21.86
N LEU A 161 -13.16 2.12 21.89
CA LEU A 161 -12.04 2.74 22.61
C LEU A 161 -12.43 2.93 24.07
N LEU A 162 -11.86 2.09 24.93
CA LEU A 162 -12.00 2.17 26.38
C LEU A 162 -11.43 3.50 26.87
N GLU A 163 -12.06 4.08 27.89
CA GLU A 163 -11.68 5.37 28.52
C GLU A 163 -11.83 6.62 27.63
N GLU A 164 -12.05 6.48 26.33
CA GLU A 164 -12.26 7.60 25.40
C GLU A 164 -13.75 7.83 25.08
N GLY A 165 -14.62 6.85 25.38
CA GLY A 165 -16.06 6.94 25.11
C GLY A 165 -16.42 6.98 23.62
N ALA A 166 -15.46 6.65 22.75
CA ALA A 166 -15.63 6.63 21.31
C ALA A 166 -16.02 5.23 20.81
N GLN A 167 -17.04 5.19 19.95
CA GLN A 167 -17.55 3.98 19.30
C GLN A 167 -17.60 4.22 17.78
N ASP A 168 -17.15 3.22 17.01
CA ASP A 168 -16.71 3.39 15.61
C ASP A 168 -17.75 4.05 14.67
N ALA A 169 -17.36 5.20 14.10
CA ALA A 169 -18.06 5.92 13.03
C ALA A 169 -17.24 6.00 11.72
N GLY A 170 -16.30 5.08 11.49
CA GLY A 170 -15.40 5.15 10.32
C GLY A 170 -13.96 5.38 10.71
N GLY A 171 -13.70 6.50 11.40
CA GLY A 171 -12.36 7.01 11.71
C GLY A 171 -11.58 6.17 12.73
N CYS A 172 -12.24 5.73 13.81
CA CYS A 172 -11.56 5.01 14.89
C CYS A 172 -10.84 3.74 14.40
N PHE A 173 -11.45 3.00 13.47
CA PHE A 173 -10.85 1.82 12.86
C PHE A 173 -9.52 2.14 12.15
N ARG A 174 -9.48 3.21 11.35
CA ARG A 174 -8.27 3.65 10.65
C ARG A 174 -7.20 4.15 11.62
N ASP A 175 -7.61 4.93 12.61
CA ASP A 175 -6.70 5.50 13.59
C ASP A 175 -5.95 4.39 14.35
N ILE A 176 -6.62 3.27 14.65
CA ILE A 176 -5.96 2.09 15.23
C ILE A 176 -4.81 1.57 14.37
N PHE A 177 -4.91 1.52 13.04
CA PHE A 177 -3.79 1.06 12.22
C PHE A 177 -2.60 2.02 12.21
N ASN A 178 -2.86 3.33 12.33
CA ASN A 178 -1.79 4.30 12.50
C ASN A 178 -1.05 4.07 13.83
N ASP A 179 -1.81 3.88 14.91
CA ASP A 179 -1.26 3.60 16.25
C ASP A 179 -0.46 2.29 16.24
N LEU A 180 -1.01 1.23 15.63
CA LEU A 180 -0.34 -0.07 15.49
C LEU A 180 0.96 0.02 14.70
N GLY A 181 0.97 0.78 13.60
CA GLY A 181 2.18 0.99 12.80
C GLY A 181 3.30 1.67 13.61
N ALA A 182 2.95 2.73 14.35
CA ALA A 182 3.89 3.41 15.24
C ALA A 182 4.41 2.48 16.36
N GLU A 183 3.53 1.69 16.95
CA GLU A 183 3.87 0.78 18.05
C GLU A 183 4.73 -0.41 17.59
N LEU A 184 4.45 -0.98 16.41
CA LEU A 184 5.28 -2.01 15.77
C LEU A 184 6.69 -1.50 15.45
N MET A 185 6.83 -0.20 15.19
CA MET A 185 8.08 0.51 14.93
C MET A 185 8.59 1.22 16.20
N SER A 186 8.45 0.57 17.36
CA SER A 186 8.88 1.11 18.66
C SER A 186 9.57 0.04 19.53
N PRO A 187 10.37 0.43 20.54
CA PRO A 187 10.98 -0.51 21.48
C PRO A 187 9.98 -1.21 22.42
N GLN A 188 8.72 -0.78 22.47
CA GLN A 188 7.70 -1.30 23.37
C GLN A 188 7.27 -2.73 23.01
N LEU A 189 7.22 -3.05 21.71
CA LEU A 189 6.79 -4.33 21.20
C LEU A 189 7.99 -5.07 20.56
N PRO A 190 8.49 -6.16 21.15
CA PRO A 190 9.73 -6.81 20.70
C PRO A 190 9.54 -7.72 19.47
N LEU A 191 8.64 -7.36 18.55
CA LEU A 191 8.48 -8.01 17.25
C LEU A 191 9.52 -7.49 16.26
N PHE A 192 9.73 -6.18 16.21
CA PHE A 192 10.77 -5.59 15.39
C PHE A 192 11.83 -4.93 16.25
N VAL A 193 13.03 -4.85 15.71
CA VAL A 193 14.15 -4.11 16.32
C VAL A 193 14.68 -3.08 15.32
N PRO A 194 15.25 -1.96 15.79
CA PRO A 194 15.91 -1.01 14.91
C PRO A 194 16.96 -1.71 14.04
N SER A 195 16.99 -1.38 12.74
CA SER A 195 18.06 -1.85 11.86
C SER A 195 19.44 -1.41 12.36
N PRO A 196 20.52 -2.16 12.08
CA PRO A 196 21.89 -1.70 12.30
C PRO A 196 22.16 -0.27 11.79
N ASN A 197 21.61 0.12 10.64
CA ASN A 197 21.73 1.49 10.13
C ASN A 197 21.02 2.53 11.01
N GLN A 198 19.82 2.22 11.51
CA GLN A 198 19.11 3.07 12.47
C GLN A 198 19.87 3.18 13.80
N VAL A 199 20.39 2.07 14.33
CA VAL A 199 21.15 2.06 15.60
C VAL A 199 22.43 2.89 15.50
N ASN A 200 23.19 2.72 14.42
CA ASN A 200 24.47 3.41 14.24
C ASN A 200 24.32 4.79 13.58
N ASN A 201 23.11 5.16 13.15
CA ASN A 201 22.83 6.38 12.38
C ASN A 201 23.69 6.49 11.09
N ILE A 202 23.88 5.37 10.39
CA ILE A 202 24.71 5.23 9.18
C ILE A 202 23.82 5.04 7.94
N GLY A 203 24.31 5.48 6.78
CA GLY A 203 23.65 5.24 5.50
C GLY A 203 22.54 6.24 5.18
N THR A 204 21.79 5.96 4.12
CA THR A 204 20.68 6.80 3.62
C THR A 204 19.33 6.42 4.22
N VAL A 205 19.24 5.25 4.83
CA VAL A 205 18.01 4.65 5.34
C VAL A 205 18.19 4.40 6.82
N ARG A 206 17.55 5.19 7.68
CA ARG A 206 17.81 5.21 9.13
C ARG A 206 16.55 5.06 9.97
N GLU A 207 15.43 4.81 9.31
CA GLU A 207 14.11 4.68 9.89
C GLU A 207 13.55 3.25 9.79
N TRP A 208 14.33 2.31 9.24
CA TRP A 208 13.88 0.94 9.01
C TRP A 208 14.10 0.03 10.20
N TRP A 209 13.14 -0.87 10.38
CA TRP A 209 13.10 -1.89 11.42
C TRP A 209 13.22 -3.28 10.82
N VAL A 210 13.90 -4.19 11.51
CA VAL A 210 14.08 -5.58 11.08
C VAL A 210 13.35 -6.53 12.03
N PRO A 211 12.85 -7.69 11.55
CA PRO A 211 12.29 -8.71 12.43
C PRO A 211 13.28 -9.07 13.54
N ASN A 212 12.80 -9.15 14.77
CA ASN A 212 13.61 -9.56 15.90
C ASN A 212 14.08 -11.02 15.70
N PRO A 213 15.41 -11.28 15.59
CA PRO A 213 15.95 -12.62 15.33
C PRO A 213 15.84 -13.56 16.54
N ALA A 214 15.55 -13.04 17.73
CA ALA A 214 15.45 -13.79 18.98
C ALA A 214 14.11 -13.48 19.68
N PRO A 215 12.98 -13.98 19.15
CA PRO A 215 11.70 -13.89 19.86
C PRO A 215 11.82 -14.62 21.20
N ARG A 216 11.65 -13.89 22.29
CA ARG A 216 11.94 -14.39 23.65
C ARG A 216 10.98 -15.48 24.11
N ASP A 217 9.75 -15.54 23.57
CA ASP A 217 8.68 -16.44 24.04
C ASP A 217 7.86 -17.05 22.86
N PRO A 218 7.29 -18.26 23.00
CA PRO A 218 6.41 -18.86 21.98
C PRO A 218 5.23 -17.99 21.53
N PRO A 219 4.51 -17.26 22.41
CA PRO A 219 3.43 -16.34 22.01
C PRO A 219 3.89 -15.21 21.08
N MET A 220 5.19 -14.92 21.04
CA MET A 220 5.77 -13.93 20.12
C MET A 220 5.78 -14.45 18.68
N LEU A 221 5.95 -15.75 18.48
CA LEU A 221 5.85 -16.38 17.16
C LEU A 221 4.41 -16.33 16.64
N ASP A 222 3.44 -16.62 17.51
CA ASP A 222 2.02 -16.49 17.18
C ASP A 222 1.65 -15.05 16.82
N ALA A 223 2.24 -14.07 17.51
CA ALA A 223 2.09 -12.66 17.18
C ALA A 223 2.62 -12.30 15.77
N TYR A 224 3.71 -12.93 15.29
CA TYR A 224 4.16 -12.77 13.90
C TYR A 224 3.17 -13.37 12.90
N PHE A 225 2.62 -14.56 13.19
CA PHE A 225 1.58 -15.15 12.33
C PHE A 225 0.35 -14.24 12.26
N PHE A 226 -0.09 -13.71 13.40
CA PHE A 226 -1.16 -12.74 13.47
C PHE A 226 -0.84 -11.45 12.69
N LEU A 227 0.38 -10.92 12.81
CA LEU A 227 0.81 -9.75 12.03
C LEU A 227 0.72 -10.01 10.52
N GLY A 228 1.16 -11.18 10.04
CA GLY A 228 1.03 -11.54 8.63
C GLY A 228 -0.44 -11.59 8.16
N GLN A 229 -1.31 -12.15 9.00
CA GLN A 229 -2.76 -12.15 8.74
C GLN A 229 -3.32 -10.73 8.72
N LEU A 230 -2.91 -9.88 9.67
CA LEU A 230 -3.33 -8.49 9.80
C LEU A 230 -2.92 -7.66 8.57
N ILE A 231 -1.67 -7.79 8.10
CA ILE A 231 -1.20 -7.14 6.88
C ILE A 231 -2.08 -7.54 5.69
N GLY A 232 -2.42 -8.83 5.56
CA GLY A 232 -3.32 -9.32 4.52
C GLY A 232 -4.75 -8.78 4.63
N GLY A 233 -5.28 -8.65 5.85
CA GLY A 233 -6.60 -8.07 6.11
C GLY A 233 -6.66 -6.58 5.79
N VAL A 234 -5.66 -5.82 6.23
CA VAL A 234 -5.54 -4.37 5.95
C VAL A 234 -5.43 -4.12 4.45
N ALA A 235 -4.64 -4.94 3.73
CA ALA A 235 -4.52 -4.84 2.28
C ALA A 235 -5.85 -5.10 1.54
N ARG A 236 -6.73 -5.96 2.07
CA ARG A 236 -8.03 -6.26 1.47
C ARG A 236 -9.06 -5.16 1.69
N CYS A 237 -9.13 -4.59 2.89
CA CYS A 237 -10.10 -3.54 3.21
C CYS A 237 -9.66 -2.14 2.75
N SER A 238 -8.55 -2.05 1.99
CA SER A 238 -7.99 -0.80 1.47
C SER A 238 -7.63 0.22 2.55
N GLU A 239 -7.32 -0.24 3.76
CA GLU A 239 -6.74 0.61 4.81
C GLU A 239 -5.21 0.55 4.76
N ILE A 240 -4.54 1.42 5.51
CA ILE A 240 -3.08 1.56 5.47
C ILE A 240 -2.49 1.20 6.84
N LEU A 241 -1.55 0.25 6.83
CA LEU A 241 -0.67 -0.04 7.97
C LEU A 241 0.75 0.36 7.56
N VAL A 242 1.27 1.42 8.18
CA VAL A 242 2.58 1.97 7.84
C VAL A 242 3.67 1.13 8.51
N LEU A 243 4.50 0.46 7.71
CA LEU A 243 5.62 -0.37 8.17
C LEU A 243 6.90 0.00 7.41
N SER A 244 7.88 0.53 8.13
CA SER A 244 9.20 0.88 7.60
C SER A 244 10.14 -0.33 7.67
N LEU A 245 9.96 -1.27 6.74
CA LEU A 245 10.72 -2.53 6.71
C LEU A 245 11.64 -2.63 5.48
N PRO A 246 12.79 -3.32 5.58
CA PRO A 246 13.71 -3.49 4.46
C PRO A 246 13.11 -4.18 3.25
N THR A 247 13.61 -3.82 2.06
CA THR A 247 13.26 -4.48 0.79
C THR A 247 13.38 -6.00 0.87
N ARG A 248 14.37 -6.50 1.61
CA ARG A 248 14.56 -7.95 1.85
C ARG A 248 13.35 -8.61 2.50
N PHE A 249 12.66 -7.94 3.41
CA PHE A 249 11.45 -8.44 4.06
C PHE A 249 10.35 -8.69 3.03
N TRP A 250 10.11 -7.70 2.16
CA TRP A 250 9.07 -7.80 1.12
C TRP A 250 9.43 -8.83 0.04
N LYS A 251 10.71 -8.89 -0.36
CA LYS A 251 11.20 -9.91 -1.30
C LYS A 251 11.03 -11.33 -0.76
N PHE A 252 11.30 -11.52 0.53
CA PHE A 252 11.08 -12.80 1.21
C PHE A 252 9.62 -13.25 1.09
N LEU A 253 8.65 -12.34 1.32
CA LEU A 253 7.22 -12.65 1.19
C LEU A 253 6.80 -12.99 -0.25
N THR A 254 7.49 -12.45 -1.25
CA THR A 254 7.19 -12.72 -2.67
C THR A 254 8.09 -13.79 -3.29
N GLU A 255 8.85 -14.53 -2.48
CA GLU A 255 9.83 -15.54 -2.93
C GLU A 255 10.85 -15.01 -3.95
N GLU A 256 11.16 -13.71 -3.88
CA GLU A 256 12.13 -13.08 -4.75
C GLU A 256 13.55 -13.28 -4.21
N SER A 257 14.50 -13.56 -5.10
CA SER A 257 15.90 -13.76 -4.71
C SER A 257 16.51 -12.46 -4.15
N PRO A 258 17.17 -12.51 -2.99
CA PRO A 258 17.83 -11.34 -2.42
C PRO A 258 19.00 -10.89 -3.30
N SER A 259 19.20 -9.58 -3.42
CA SER A 259 20.33 -8.97 -4.12
C SER A 259 21.26 -8.27 -3.13
N LEU A 260 22.50 -7.98 -3.57
CA LEU A 260 23.46 -7.22 -2.76
C LEU A 260 22.96 -5.81 -2.41
N GLU A 261 22.06 -5.25 -3.22
CA GLU A 261 21.46 -3.94 -2.94
C GLU A 261 20.55 -3.98 -1.72
N ASP A 262 19.93 -5.13 -1.41
CA ASP A 262 19.06 -5.28 -0.24
C ASP A 262 19.83 -5.17 1.08
N LEU A 263 21.16 -5.39 1.05
CA LEU A 263 22.02 -5.23 2.22
C LEU A 263 22.25 -3.76 2.59
N LYS A 264 22.07 -2.83 1.65
CA LYS A 264 22.27 -1.39 1.91
C LYS A 264 21.23 -0.82 2.88
N GLY A 265 20.11 -1.49 3.05
CA GLY A 265 19.00 -1.06 3.89
C GLY A 265 18.91 -1.77 5.24
N ILE A 266 19.87 -2.63 5.58
CA ILE A 266 19.94 -3.32 6.89
C ILE A 266 21.08 -2.71 7.68
#